data_AF-A0A7Y1VJS3-F1
#
_entry.id   AF-A0A7Y1VJS3-F1
#
_cell.length_a   1.000
_cell.length_b   1.000
_cell.length_c   1.000
_cell.angle_alpha   90.00
_cell.angle_beta   90.00
_cell.angle_gamma   90.00
#
_symmetry.space_group_name_H-M   'P 1'
#
loop_
_entity.id
_entity.type
_entity.pdbx_description
1 polymer ?
#
loop_
_entity_poly.entity_id
_entity_poly.type
_entity_poly.pdbx_seq_one_letter_code
_entity_poly.pdbx_strand_id
1 'polypeptide(L)' 'SEYGWMLPSTRARARLLKPGTMVISQPALPVPLVVEFPFPAWATRKEEVDESDVDPFKGLQ' A
#
# COMPACT_ATOMS: atom_id res chain seq x y z
N SER A 1 -9.69 4.90 17.72
CA SER A 1 -10.23 5.98 16.84
C SER A 1 -9.61 6.01 15.44
N GLU A 2 -9.10 4.89 14.91
CA GLU A 2 -8.23 4.83 13.70
C GLU A 2 -8.84 5.31 12.36
N TYR A 3 -10.16 5.46 12.26
CA TYR A 3 -10.83 5.89 11.02
C TYR A 3 -11.86 6.99 11.29
N GLY A 4 -11.65 7.77 12.36
CA GLY A 4 -12.57 8.82 12.84
C GLY A 4 -12.92 9.88 11.79
N TRP A 5 -12.01 10.12 10.85
CA TRP A 5 -12.15 11.06 9.73
C TRP A 5 -12.99 10.51 8.57
N MET A 6 -13.30 9.21 8.56
CA MET A 6 -14.12 8.57 7.52
C MET A 6 -15.58 8.46 7.96
N LEU A 7 -16.49 8.71 7.01
CA LEU A 7 -17.91 8.37 7.15
C LEU A 7 -18.07 6.87 7.52
N PRO A 8 -19.09 6.50 8.32
CA PRO A 8 -19.29 5.12 8.75
C PRO A 8 -19.36 4.11 7.60
N SER A 9 -19.99 4.48 6.48
CA SER A 9 -20.13 3.63 5.30
C SER A 9 -18.82 3.42 4.52
N THR A 10 -17.91 4.40 4.54
CA THR A 10 -16.59 4.28 3.90
C THR A 10 -15.64 3.48 4.79
N ARG A 11 -15.76 3.62 6.13
CA ARG A 11 -15.00 2.82 7.09
C ARG A 11 -15.31 1.32 7.00
N ALA A 12 -16.59 0.96 6.82
CA ALA A 12 -16.98 -0.42 6.61
C ALA A 12 -16.33 -1.01 5.33
N ARG A 13 -16.27 -0.20 4.26
CA ARG A 13 -15.64 -0.59 2.99
C ARG A 13 -14.12 -0.65 3.05
N ALA A 14 -13.48 0.18 3.88
CA ALA A 14 -12.03 0.16 4.08
C ALA A 14 -11.50 -1.22 4.54
N ARG A 15 -12.33 -1.99 5.26
CA ARG A 15 -11.98 -3.36 5.69
C ARG A 15 -12.02 -4.41 4.59
N LEU A 16 -12.68 -4.10 3.47
CA LEU A 16 -12.83 -5.01 2.32
C LEU A 16 -11.82 -4.70 1.22
N LEU A 17 -10.91 -3.76 1.47
CA LEU A 17 -9.89 -3.39 0.49
C LEU A 17 -8.94 -4.56 0.26
N LYS A 18 -8.64 -4.81 -1.02
CA LYS A 18 -7.62 -5.77 -1.39
C LYS A 18 -6.25 -5.25 -0.92
N PRO A 19 -5.29 -6.14 -0.63
CA PRO A 19 -3.90 -5.74 -0.40
C PRO A 19 -3.41 -4.83 -1.53
N GLY A 20 -2.77 -3.72 -1.16
CA GLY A 20 -2.34 -2.71 -2.13
C GLY A 20 -3.42 -1.70 -2.53
N THR A 21 -4.65 -1.76 -2.04
CA THR A 21 -5.62 -0.66 -2.22
C THR A 21 -5.61 0.25 -0.99
N MET A 22 -5.51 1.56 -1.20
CA MET A 22 -5.44 2.57 -0.15
C MET A 22 -6.50 3.65 -0.33
N VAL A 23 -6.93 4.23 0.79
CA VAL A 23 -7.83 5.40 0.80
C VAL A 23 -7.08 6.58 1.39
N ILE A 24 -6.99 7.67 0.64
CA ILE A 24 -6.25 8.88 1.02
C ILE A 24 -7.22 10.04 1.18
N SER A 25 -7.08 10.77 2.29
CA SER A 25 -7.71 12.08 2.49
C SER A 25 -6.69 13.17 2.19
N GLN A 26 -7.01 14.09 1.28
CA GLN A 26 -6.15 15.20 0.88
C GLN A 26 -6.82 16.51 1.33
N PRO A 27 -6.11 17.44 2.00
CA PRO A 27 -6.72 18.69 2.46
C PRO A 27 -7.35 19.54 1.35
N ALA A 28 -6.81 19.45 0.14
CA ALA A 28 -7.30 20.20 -1.01
C ALA A 28 -8.54 19.58 -1.68
N LEU A 29 -8.89 18.32 -1.34
CA LEU A 29 -10.00 17.61 -1.95
C LEU A 29 -11.06 17.28 -0.91
N PRO A 30 -12.33 17.66 -1.14
CA PRO A 30 -13.40 17.43 -0.17
C PRO A 30 -13.84 15.95 -0.10
N VAL A 31 -13.30 15.09 -0.98
CA VAL A 31 -13.68 13.67 -1.08
C VAL A 31 -12.46 12.77 -0.92
N PRO A 32 -12.58 11.63 -0.21
CA PRO A 32 -11.52 10.63 -0.14
C PRO A 32 -11.24 9.99 -1.50
N LEU A 33 -9.97 9.77 -1.80
CA LEU A 33 -9.52 9.11 -3.03
C LEU A 33 -9.14 7.67 -2.75
N VAL A 34 -9.55 6.76 -3.65
CA VAL A 34 -9.09 5.37 -3.65
C VAL A 34 -7.94 5.25 -4.65
N VAL A 35 -6.81 4.74 -4.20
CA VAL A 35 -5.63 4.55 -5.04
C VAL A 35 -5.09 3.14 -4.85
N GLU A 36 -4.43 2.62 -5.87
CA GLU A 36 -3.56 1.45 -5.70
C GLU A 36 -2.19 1.94 -5.23
N PHE A 37 -1.65 1.27 -4.22
CA PHE A 37 -0.33 1.55 -3.70
C PHE A 37 0.65 1.37 -4.84
N PRO A 38 1.35 2.44 -5.24
CA PRO A 38 2.29 2.35 -6.33
C PRO A 38 3.39 1.40 -5.87
N PHE A 39 3.82 0.48 -6.74
CA PHE A 39 5.04 -0.27 -6.51
C PHE A 39 6.17 0.75 -6.46
N PRO A 40 6.77 1.00 -5.29
CA PRO A 40 7.63 2.15 -5.17
C PRO A 40 8.92 1.90 -5.94
N ALA A 41 9.36 2.88 -6.75
CA ALA A 41 10.59 2.77 -7.52
C ALA A 41 11.84 2.54 -6.65
N TRP A 42 11.80 2.88 -5.36
CA TRP A 42 12.86 2.57 -4.40
C TRP A 42 12.97 1.06 -4.10
N ALA A 43 11.88 0.29 -4.21
CA ALA A 43 11.91 -1.16 -4.07
C ALA A 43 12.41 -1.89 -5.32
N THR A 44 12.74 -1.15 -6.39
CA THR A 44 13.20 -1.69 -7.67
C THR A 44 14.37 -0.89 -8.25
N ARG A 45 15.15 -0.19 -7.41
CA ARG A 45 16.32 0.54 -7.89
C ARG A 45 17.30 -0.44 -8.49
N LYS A 46 17.80 -0.14 -9.69
CA LYS A 46 18.76 -1.01 -10.37
C LYS A 46 20.02 -1.20 -9.54
N GLU A 47 20.40 -0.16 -8.80
CA GLU A 47 21.56 -0.15 -7.89
C GLU A 47 21.37 -1.03 -6.65
N GLU A 48 20.13 -1.41 -6.32
CA GLU A 48 19.78 -2.24 -5.16
C GLU A 48 19.43 -3.69 -5.57
N VAL A 49 19.55 -4.03 -6.86
CA VAL A 49 19.35 -5.39 -7.35
C VAL A 49 20.51 -6.26 -6.88
N ASP A 50 20.19 -7.32 -6.15
CA ASP A 50 21.15 -8.39 -5.86
C ASP A 50 21.43 -9.15 -7.17
N GLU A 51 22.65 -9.03 -7.68
CA GLU A 51 23.11 -9.72 -8.90
C GLU A 51 23.50 -11.19 -8.63
N SER A 52 23.51 -11.61 -7.36
CA SER A 52 23.83 -12.99 -7.01
C SER A 52 22.68 -13.93 -7.40
N ASP A 53 23.01 -15.06 -8.04
CA ASP A 53 22.05 -16.13 -8.36
C ASP A 53 21.76 -17.02 -7.13
N VAL A 54 21.90 -16.45 -5.93
CA VAL A 54 21.72 -17.15 -4.66
C VAL A 54 20.31 -16.86 -4.17
N ASP A 55 19.49 -17.90 -4.04
CA ASP A 55 18.16 -17.77 -3.45
C ASP A 55 18.27 -17.31 -1.99
N PRO A 56 17.83 -16.08 -1.65
CA PRO A 56 17.94 -15.55 -0.30
C PRO A 56 17.01 -16.24 0.70
N PHE A 57 16.05 -17.03 0.21
CA PHE A 57 15.08 -17.77 1.04
C PHE A 57 15.38 -19.26 1.17
N LYS A 58 16.53 -19.72 0.64
CA LYS A 58 16.94 -21.12 0.73
C LYS A 58 17.11 -21.56 2.20
N GLY A 59 16.26 -22.48 2.66
CA GLY A 59 16.33 -23.08 4.00
C GLY A 59 15.38 -22.49 5.06
N LEU A 60 14.47 -21.59 4.68
CA LEU A 60 13.44 -21.02 5.58
C LEU A 60 12.13 -21.83 5.64
N GLN A 61 12.17 -23.16 5.44
CA GLN A 61 11.00 -24.03 5.59
C GLN A 61 10.86 -24.61 7.01
#